data_AF-E8JLY7-F1
#
_entry.id   AF-E8JLY7-F1
#
_cell.length_a   1.000
_cell.length_b   1.000
_cell.length_c   1.000
_cell.angle_alpha   90.00
_cell.angle_beta   90.00
_cell.angle_gamma   90.00
#
_symmetry.space_group_name_H-M   'P 1'
#
loop_
_entity.id
_entity.type
_entity.pdbx_description
1 polymer ?
#
loop_
_entity_poly.entity_id
_entity_poly.type
_entity_poly.pdbx_seq_one_letter_code
_entity_poly.pdbx_strand_id
1 'polypeptide(L)'
;MTYEQEFLKEFEAWVDSQITVNEMAMEASRKIVEEDKDERAADAYIRYESKLDAYRYIQGKFANYKAGKGFHELPDNLLGERNY
;
A
#
# COMPACT_ATOMS: atom_id res chain seq x y z
N MET A 1 12.21 -23.61 3.78
CA MET A 1 11.00 -22.86 4.17
C MET A 1 9.83 -23.83 4.15
N THR A 2 8.85 -23.66 5.04
CA THR A 2 7.58 -24.38 4.94
C THR A 2 6.74 -23.78 3.81
N TYR A 3 5.69 -24.49 3.39
CA TYR A 3 4.71 -23.98 2.42
C TYR A 3 4.13 -22.62 2.85
N GLU A 4 3.76 -22.48 4.13
CA GLU A 4 3.20 -21.24 4.67
C GLU A 4 4.22 -20.08 4.65
N GLN A 5 5.49 -20.37 4.93
CA GLN A 5 6.55 -19.36 4.88
C GLN A 5 6.82 -18.88 3.46
N GLU A 6 6.79 -19.79 2.48
CA GLU A 6 6.96 -19.45 1.06
C GLU A 6 5.76 -18.66 0.54
N PHE A 7 4.54 -19.07 0.87
CA PHE A 7 3.32 -18.35 0.55
C PHE A 7 3.34 -16.92 1.13
N LEU A 8 3.73 -16.75 2.39
CA LEU A 8 3.81 -15.42 3.02
C LEU A 8 4.89 -14.55 2.39
N LYS A 9 6.02 -15.12 1.97
CA LYS A 9 7.08 -14.41 1.26
C LYS A 9 6.59 -13.93 -0.13
N GLU A 10 5.93 -14.79 -0.89
CA GLU A 10 5.37 -14.43 -2.20
C GLU A 10 4.25 -13.40 -2.06
N PHE A 11 3.42 -13.53 -1.02
CA PHE A 11 2.36 -12.58 -0.74
C PHE A 11 2.94 -11.20 -0.39
N GLU A 12 3.98 -11.11 0.44
CA GLU A 12 4.66 -9.84 0.71
C GLU A 12 5.21 -9.20 -0.56
N ALA A 13 5.91 -9.97 -1.39
CA ALA A 13 6.46 -9.48 -2.65
C ALA A 13 5.35 -8.99 -3.61
N TRP A 14 4.21 -9.67 -3.63
CA TRP A 14 3.04 -9.24 -4.40
C TRP A 14 2.48 -7.91 -3.86
N VAL A 15 2.35 -7.75 -2.55
CA VAL A 15 1.89 -6.49 -1.93
C VAL A 15 2.82 -5.32 -2.27
N ASP A 16 4.14 -5.52 -2.18
CA ASP A 16 5.13 -4.49 -2.56
C ASP A 16 5.02 -4.10 -4.04
N SER A 17 4.77 -5.07 -4.92
CA SER A 17 4.47 -4.80 -6.33
C SER A 17 3.18 -3.99 -6.50
N GLN A 18 2.12 -4.30 -5.74
CA GLN A 18 0.88 -3.53 -5.81
C GLN A 18 1.05 -2.09 -5.32
N ILE A 19 1.85 -1.86 -4.29
CA ILE A 19 2.20 -0.50 -3.82
C ILE A 19 2.82 0.28 -4.97
N THR A 20 3.86 -0.27 -5.59
CA THR A 20 4.58 0.37 -6.72
C THR A 20 3.63 0.70 -7.88
N VAL A 21 2.77 -0.24 -8.28
CA VAL A 21 1.82 -0.05 -9.38
C VAL A 21 0.78 1.02 -9.07
N ASN A 22 0.20 1.01 -7.86
CA ASN A 22 -0.82 1.99 -7.49
C ASN A 22 -0.21 3.39 -7.28
N GLU A 23 1.02 3.51 -6.77
CA GLU A 23 1.75 4.78 -6.70
C GLU A 23 1.93 5.40 -8.09
N MET A 24 2.47 4.62 -9.04
CA MET A 24 2.64 5.08 -10.42
C MET A 24 1.30 5.49 -11.07
N ALA A 25 0.25 4.70 -10.87
CA ALA A 25 -1.07 4.98 -11.44
C ALA A 25 -1.75 6.20 -10.80
N MET A 26 -1.58 6.39 -9.49
CA MET A 26 -2.04 7.56 -8.75
C MET A 26 -1.34 8.82 -9.24
N GLU A 27 -0.01 8.81 -9.36
CA GLU A 27 0.77 9.94 -9.88
C GLU A 27 0.38 10.31 -11.31
N ALA A 28 0.19 9.31 -12.18
CA ALA A 28 -0.26 9.54 -13.55
C ALA A 28 -1.67 10.15 -13.59
N SER A 29 -2.60 9.62 -12.78
CA SER A 29 -3.96 10.15 -12.69
C SER A 29 -3.98 11.58 -12.15
N ARG A 30 -3.13 11.87 -11.15
CA ARG A 30 -2.98 13.22 -10.58
C ARG A 30 -2.57 14.24 -11.63
N LYS A 31 -1.58 13.92 -12.47
CA LYS A 31 -1.13 14.83 -13.55
C LYS A 31 -2.26 15.16 -14.52
N ILE A 32 -3.06 14.17 -14.90
CA ILE A 32 -4.20 14.36 -15.80
C ILE A 32 -5.29 15.23 -15.16
N VAL A 33 -5.56 15.06 -13.86
CA VAL A 33 -6.52 15.94 -13.14
C VAL A 33 -6.04 17.39 -13.12
N GLU A 34 -4.74 17.60 -12.84
CA GLU A 34 -4.14 18.94 -12.77
C GLU A 34 -4.12 19.64 -14.13
N GLU A 35 -3.93 18.90 -15.23
CA GLU A 35 -3.84 19.43 -16.59
C GLU A 35 -5.22 19.62 -17.26
N ASP A 36 -6.12 18.63 -17.17
CA ASP A 36 -7.35 18.57 -17.98
C ASP A 36 -8.65 18.81 -17.19
N LYS A 37 -8.58 18.92 -15.85
CA LYS A 37 -9.76 18.99 -14.94
C LYS A 37 -10.82 17.90 -15.22
N ASP A 38 -10.39 16.72 -15.69
CA ASP A 38 -11.26 15.60 -16.00
C ASP A 38 -11.74 14.91 -14.71
N GLU A 39 -13.05 14.91 -14.46
CA GLU A 39 -13.69 14.25 -13.32
C GLU A 39 -13.40 12.74 -13.28
N ARG A 40 -13.19 12.08 -14.43
CA ARG A 40 -12.87 10.64 -14.48
C ARG A 40 -11.47 10.35 -13.95
N ALA A 41 -10.54 11.28 -14.15
CA ALA A 41 -9.19 11.17 -13.64
C ALA A 41 -9.16 11.38 -12.12
N ALA A 42 -10.08 12.20 -11.57
CA ALA A 42 -10.25 12.39 -10.13
C ALA A 42 -10.77 11.11 -9.44
N ASP A 43 -11.77 10.45 -10.03
CA ASP A 43 -12.26 9.16 -9.55
C ASP A 43 -11.18 8.07 -9.60
N ALA A 44 -10.38 8.06 -10.67
CA ALA A 44 -9.25 7.14 -10.81
C ALA A 44 -8.18 7.39 -9.74
N TYR A 45 -7.83 8.64 -9.48
CA TYR A 45 -6.91 9.04 -8.42
C TYR A 45 -7.35 8.50 -7.05
N ILE A 46 -8.60 8.78 -6.65
CA ILE A 46 -9.16 8.34 -5.35
C ILE A 46 -9.12 6.81 -5.24
N ARG A 47 -9.40 6.10 -6.33
CA ARG A 47 -9.35 4.63 -6.36
C ARG A 47 -7.94 4.08 -6.14
N TYR A 48 -6.94 4.67 -6.79
CA TYR A 48 -5.54 4.23 -6.63
C TYR A 48 -4.99 4.61 -5.25
N GLU A 49 -5.33 5.77 -4.73
CA GLU A 49 -4.99 6.20 -3.37
C GLU A 49 -5.57 5.25 -2.32
N SER A 50 -6.86 4.90 -2.42
CA SER A 50 -7.51 3.98 -1.49
C SER A 50 -6.88 2.58 -1.51
N LYS A 51 -6.52 2.06 -2.69
CA LYS A 51 -5.79 0.79 -2.80
C LYS A 51 -4.39 0.89 -2.20
N LEU A 52 -3.67 1.97 -2.47
CA LEU A 52 -2.33 2.20 -1.94
C LEU A 52 -2.33 2.21 -0.41
N ASP A 53 -3.27 2.92 0.22
CA ASP A 53 -3.43 2.94 1.67
C ASP A 53 -3.66 1.52 2.24
N ALA A 54 -4.55 0.74 1.62
CA ALA A 54 -4.81 -0.63 2.03
C ALA A 54 -3.57 -1.54 1.91
N TYR A 55 -2.80 -1.41 0.82
CA TYR A 55 -1.58 -2.20 0.65
C TYR A 55 -0.48 -1.80 1.64
N ARG A 56 -0.30 -0.51 1.93
CA ARG A 56 0.62 -0.03 2.97
C ARG A 56 0.23 -0.54 4.36
N TYR A 57 -1.07 -0.61 4.66
CA TYR A 57 -1.54 -1.22 5.90
C TYR A 57 -1.15 -2.71 6.00
N ILE A 58 -1.32 -3.47 4.91
CA ILE A 58 -0.92 -4.89 4.84
C ILE A 58 0.60 -5.05 4.93
N GLN A 59 1.37 -4.16 4.31
CA GLN A 59 2.83 -4.14 4.42
C GLN A 59 3.28 -4.02 5.88
N GLY A 60 2.59 -3.20 6.68
CA GLY A 60 2.80 -3.14 8.13
C GLY A 60 2.55 -4.49 8.83
N LYS A 61 1.60 -5.31 8.35
CA LYS A 61 1.36 -6.65 8.91
C LYS A 61 2.48 -7.63 8.60
N PHE A 62 3.18 -7.49 7.48
CA PHE A 62 4.39 -8.25 7.22
C PHE A 62 5.56 -7.81 8.11
N ALA A 63 5.66 -6.53 8.46
CA ALA A 63 6.62 -6.07 9.47
C ALA A 63 6.37 -6.73 10.83
N ASN A 64 5.10 -6.84 11.26
CA ASN A 64 4.75 -7.60 12.48
C ASN A 64 5.15 -9.08 12.38
N TYR A 65 4.83 -9.72 11.25
CA TYR A 65 5.19 -11.12 11.02
C TYR A 65 6.70 -11.36 11.16
N LYS A 66 7.52 -10.49 10.56
CA LYS A 66 9.00 -10.54 10.65
C LYS A 66 9.51 -10.26 12.07
N ALA A 67 8.81 -9.43 12.83
CA ALA A 67 9.13 -9.13 14.23
C ALA A 67 8.59 -10.18 15.22
N GLY A 68 7.90 -11.22 14.76
CA GLY A 68 7.26 -12.22 15.62
C GLY A 68 6.06 -11.69 16.42
N LYS A 69 5.50 -10.56 16.01
CA LYS A 69 4.31 -9.95 16.62
C LYS A 69 3.02 -10.54 16.07
N GLY A 70 1.95 -10.44 16.85
CA GLY A 70 0.60 -10.78 16.43
C GLY A 70 0.08 -9.90 15.30
N PHE A 71 -0.86 -10.44 14.51
CA PHE A 71 -1.47 -9.72 13.38
C PHE A 71 -2.17 -8.41 13.81
N HIS A 72 -2.78 -8.38 15.00
CA HIS A 72 -3.50 -7.21 15.51
C HIS A 72 -2.61 -6.16 16.17
N GLU A 73 -1.31 -6.43 16.34
CA GLU A 73 -0.40 -5.45 16.92
C GLU A 73 -0.17 -4.27 15.97
N LEU A 74 0.17 -3.12 16.57
CA LEU A 74 0.59 -1.94 15.83
C LEU A 74 2.04 -2.15 15.33
N PRO A 75 2.29 -2.03 14.02
CA PRO A 75 3.65 -2.02 13.48
C PRO A 75 4.42 -0.83 14.03
N ASP A 76 5.70 -1.07 14.35
CA ASP A 76 6.62 0.00 14.71
C ASP A 76 6.75 0.89 13.46
N ASN A 77 6.18 2.11 13.51
CA ASN A 77 6.10 3.12 12.45
C ASN A 77 4.84 3.15 11.54
N LEU A 78 3.72 2.49 11.88
CA LEU A 78 2.49 2.57 11.06
C LEU A 78 1.92 4.00 10.94
N LEU A 79 2.18 4.86 11.92
CA LEU A 79 1.70 6.24 11.98
C LEU A 79 2.83 7.25 11.79
N GLY A 80 3.75 7.01 10.83
CA GLY A 80 4.86 7.91 10.50
C GLY A 80 4.51 9.36 10.82
N GLU A 81 5.26 9.95 11.76
CA GLU A 81 4.95 11.18 12.49
C GLU A 81 3.80 11.99 11.90
N ARG A 82 2.60 11.83 12.49
CA ARG A 82 1.51 12.79 12.25
C ARG A 82 1.95 14.14 12.83
N ASN A 83 2.64 14.93 12.01
CA ASN A 83 2.82 16.35 12.27
C ASN A 83 1.43 17.00 12.13
N TYR A 84 0.86 17.37 13.28
CA TYR A 84 -0.31 18.24 13.38
C TYR A 84 0.13 19.71 13.25
#